data_AF-A0A1H7U5W9-F1
#
_entry.id   AF-A0A1H7U5W9-F1
#
_cell.length_a   1.000
_cell.length_b   1.000
_cell.length_c   1.000
_cell.angle_alpha   90.00
_cell.angle_beta   90.00
_cell.angle_gamma   90.00
#
_symmetry.space_group_name_H-M   'P 1'
#
loop_
_entity.id
_entity.type
_entity.pdbx_description
1 polymer ?
#
loop_
_entity_poly.entity_id
_entity_poly.type
_entity_poly.pdbx_seq_one_letter_code
_entity_poly.pdbx_strand_id
1 'polypeptide(L)' 'MEAYVVYPENKEQLSALKAVLKALKINFEPQVAAPLPPHAVEGMKRGIEDLDNGRKIPFSEFEELLTRNP' A
#
# COMPACT_ATOMS: atom_id res chain seq x y z
N MET A 1 24.26 7.07 15.18
CA MET A 1 24.67 6.29 13.99
C MET A 1 23.57 6.41 12.95
N GLU A 2 23.93 6.37 11.68
CA GLU A 2 23.01 6.52 10.55
C GLU A 2 22.43 5.17 10.13
N ALA A 3 21.23 5.18 9.55
CA ALA A 3 20.56 4.00 9.02
C ALA A 3 20.36 4.16 7.51
N TYR A 4 20.54 3.07 6.76
CA TYR A 4 20.35 3.05 5.32
C TYR A 4 19.11 2.25 4.95
N VAL A 5 18.32 2.76 4.00
CA VAL A 5 17.25 2.03 3.34
C VAL A 5 17.75 1.56 1.99
N VAL A 6 17.55 0.29 1.69
CA VAL A 6 18.02 -0.37 0.47
C VAL A 6 16.84 -0.97 -0.27
N TYR A 7 16.84 -0.85 -1.59
CA TYR A 7 15.75 -1.29 -2.47
C TYR A 7 16.26 -2.36 -3.44
N PRO A 8 16.26 -3.65 -3.06
CA PRO A 8 16.61 -4.73 -3.98
C PRO A 8 15.63 -4.79 -5.16
N GLU A 9 16.16 -4.89 -6.38
CA GLU A 9 15.37 -4.91 -7.62
C GLU A 9 14.84 -6.32 -7.96
N ASN A 10 15.43 -7.35 -7.34
CA ASN A 10 15.07 -8.75 -7.57
C ASN A 10 15.31 -9.64 -6.34
N LYS A 11 14.87 -10.89 -6.42
CA LYS A 11 14.91 -11.85 -5.31
C LYS A 11 16.34 -12.27 -4.97
N GLU A 12 17.20 -12.32 -5.95
CA GLU A 12 18.61 -12.69 -5.83
C GLU A 12 19.37 -11.63 -5.01
N GLN A 13 19.20 -10.34 -5.35
CA GLN A 13 19.77 -9.22 -4.60
C GLN A 13 19.28 -9.20 -3.15
N LEU A 14 17.98 -9.38 -2.93
CA LEU A 14 17.41 -9.44 -1.57
C LEU A 14 18.00 -10.59 -0.76
N SER A 15 18.20 -11.74 -1.38
CA SER A 15 18.75 -12.93 -0.72
C SER A 15 20.22 -12.74 -0.36
N ALA A 16 21.02 -12.21 -1.29
CA ALA A 16 22.42 -11.89 -1.05
C ALA A 16 22.59 -10.86 0.07
N LEU A 17 21.81 -9.78 0.04
CA LEU A 17 21.81 -8.74 1.09
C LEU A 17 21.49 -9.34 2.46
N LYS A 18 20.44 -10.15 2.57
CA LYS A 18 20.07 -10.81 3.84
C LYS A 18 21.19 -11.71 4.37
N ALA A 19 21.90 -12.42 3.49
CA ALA A 19 23.01 -13.28 3.89
C ALA A 19 24.17 -12.46 4.48
N VAL A 20 24.53 -11.35 3.84
CA VAL A 20 25.60 -10.44 4.31
C VAL A 20 25.23 -9.82 5.67
N LEU A 21 24.02 -9.26 5.79
CA LEU A 21 23.56 -8.64 7.04
C LEU A 21 23.56 -9.64 8.21
N LYS A 22 23.10 -10.88 7.97
CA LYS A 22 23.15 -11.96 8.98
C LYS A 22 24.58 -12.34 9.36
N ALA A 23 25.47 -12.50 8.39
CA ALA A 23 26.86 -12.86 8.64
C ALA A 23 27.58 -11.82 9.51
N LEU A 24 27.26 -10.54 9.29
CA LEU A 24 27.81 -9.42 10.06
C LEU A 24 27.05 -9.14 11.38
N LYS A 25 26.01 -9.94 11.70
CA LYS A 25 25.14 -9.75 12.88
C LYS A 25 24.51 -8.35 12.93
N ILE A 26 24.20 -7.79 11.77
CA ILE A 26 23.49 -6.53 11.65
C ILE A 26 21.99 -6.82 11.73
N ASN A 27 21.30 -6.16 12.65
CA ASN A 27 19.85 -6.23 12.76
C ASN A 27 19.19 -5.52 11.57
N PHE A 28 18.16 -6.12 11.00
CA PHE A 28 17.38 -5.52 9.91
C PHE A 28 15.90 -5.86 10.08
N GLU A 29 15.05 -4.92 9.69
CA GLU A 29 13.60 -5.07 9.72
C GLU A 29 13.06 -4.95 8.30
N PRO A 30 12.20 -5.88 7.84
CA PRO A 30 11.50 -5.68 6.60
C PRO A 30 10.49 -4.54 6.78
N GLN A 31 10.59 -3.50 5.96
CA GLN A 31 9.47 -2.59 5.76
C GLN A 31 8.41 -3.32 4.93
N VAL A 32 7.56 -4.07 5.61
CA VAL A 32 6.33 -4.57 5.00
C VAL A 32 5.36 -3.39 4.97
N ALA A 33 4.71 -3.14 3.83
CA ALA A 33 3.62 -2.18 3.77
C ALA A 33 2.59 -2.56 4.85
N ALA A 34 2.25 -1.62 5.72
CA ALA A 34 1.20 -1.85 6.70
C ALA A 34 -0.08 -2.27 5.95
N PRO A 35 -0.81 -3.28 6.45
CA PRO A 35 -2.08 -3.64 5.85
C PRO A 35 -3.00 -2.42 5.85
N LEU A 36 -3.75 -2.24 4.77
CA LEU A 36 -4.73 -1.16 4.69
C LEU A 36 -5.71 -1.28 5.87
N PRO A 37 -6.14 -0.15 6.48
CA PRO A 37 -7.14 -0.18 7.54
C PRO A 37 -8.40 -0.96 7.11
N PRO A 38 -9.09 -1.69 8.03
CA PRO A 38 -10.25 -2.51 7.67
C PRO A 38 -11.33 -1.74 6.91
N HIS A 39 -11.63 -0.50 7.32
CA HIS A 39 -12.62 0.35 6.67
C HIS A 39 -12.26 0.69 5.21
N ALA A 40 -10.97 0.79 4.88
CA ALA A 40 -10.52 1.04 3.51
C ALA A 40 -10.73 -0.21 2.64
N VAL A 41 -10.42 -1.40 3.18
CA VAL A 41 -10.68 -2.67 2.50
C VAL A 41 -12.17 -2.88 2.26
N GLU A 42 -13.00 -2.59 3.26
CA GLU A 42 -14.46 -2.66 3.13
C GLU A 42 -15.01 -1.63 2.15
N GLY A 43 -14.49 -0.40 2.17
CA GLY A 43 -14.87 0.65 1.22
C GLY A 43 -14.59 0.23 -0.22
N MET A 44 -13.42 -0.35 -0.49
CA MET A 44 -13.10 -0.88 -1.82
C MET A 44 -14.03 -2.01 -2.24
N LYS A 45 -14.34 -2.96 -1.34
CA LYS A 45 -15.30 -4.04 -1.63
C LYS A 45 -16.68 -3.50 -1.99
N ARG A 46 -17.19 -2.54 -1.21
CA ARG A 46 -18.47 -1.87 -1.50
C ARG A 46 -18.44 -1.16 -2.86
N GLY A 47 -17.35 -0.44 -3.15
CA GLY A 47 -17.19 0.23 -4.45
C GLY A 47 -17.22 -0.73 -5.64
N ILE A 48 -16.60 -1.90 -5.52
CA ILE A 48 -16.67 -2.96 -6.55
C ILE A 48 -18.12 -3.45 -6.70
N GLU A 49 -18.79 -3.77 -5.59
CA GLU A 49 -20.19 -4.22 -5.61
C GLU A 49 -21.12 -3.16 -6.23
N ASP A 50 -20.89 -1.88 -5.93
CA ASP A 50 -21.64 -0.76 -6.48
C ASP A 50 -21.44 -0.64 -7.99
N LEU A 51 -20.21 -0.82 -8.49
CA LEU A 51 -19.91 -0.84 -9.92
C LEU A 51 -20.63 -2.01 -10.63
N ASP A 52 -20.60 -3.20 -10.05
CA ASP A 52 -21.23 -4.40 -10.61
C ASP A 52 -22.76 -4.27 -10.68
N ASN A 53 -23.35 -3.60 -9.70
CA ASN A 53 -24.80 -3.31 -9.66
C ASN A 53 -25.20 -2.02 -10.39
N GLY A 54 -24.26 -1.34 -11.06
CA GLY A 54 -24.52 -0.10 -11.79
C GLY A 54 -24.77 1.13 -10.89
N ARG A 55 -24.52 1.04 -9.58
CA ARG A 55 -24.60 2.13 -8.61
C ARG A 55 -23.36 3.02 -8.70
N LYS A 56 -23.21 3.76 -9.81
CA LYS A 56 -22.04 4.60 -10.09
C LYS A 56 -22.43 5.95 -10.66
N ILE A 57 -21.63 6.96 -10.34
CA ILE A 57 -21.73 8.30 -10.91
C ILE A 57 -20.42 8.68 -11.60
N PRO A 58 -20.43 9.57 -12.61
CA PRO A 58 -19.22 10.16 -13.16
C PRO A 58 -18.44 10.93 -12.10
N PHE A 59 -17.12 11.01 -12.28
CA PHE A 59 -16.27 11.76 -11.35
C PHE A 59 -16.65 13.24 -11.25
N SER A 60 -17.07 13.86 -12.36
CA SER A 60 -17.55 15.25 -12.37
C SER A 60 -18.76 15.47 -11.46
N GLU A 61 -19.70 14.51 -11.43
CA GLU A 61 -20.87 14.58 -10.55
C GLU A 61 -20.46 14.42 -9.07
N PHE A 62 -19.45 13.60 -8.80
CA PHE A 62 -18.88 13.47 -7.46
C PHE A 62 -18.22 14.78 -6.98
N GLU A 63 -17.50 15.49 -7.85
CA GLU A 63 -16.90 16.80 -7.52
C GLU A 63 -17.97 17.86 -7.16
N GLU A 64 -19.12 17.84 -7.84
CA GLU A 64 -20.26 18.71 -7.51
C GLU A 64 -20.88 18.37 -6.15
N LEU A 65 -20.92 17.10 -5.77
CA LEU A 65 -21.42 16.67 -4.45
C LEU A 65 -20.50 17.13 -3.31
N LEU A 66 -19.18 17.09 -3.50
CA LEU A 66 -18.21 17.54 -2.51
C LEU A 66 -18.28 19.05 -2.25
N THR A 67 -18.66 19.83 -3.26
CA THR A 67 -18.73 21.29 -3.18
C THR A 67 -20.10 21.82 -2.73
N ARG A 68 -21.15 20.99 -2.78
CA ARG A 68 -22.53 21.33 -2.36
C ARG A 68 -22.81 21.21 -0.87
N ASN A 69 -21.96 20.56 -0.08
CA ASN A 69 -22.12 20.42 1.37
C ASN A 69 -20.99 21.18 2.10
N PRO A 70 -21.18 22.48 2.42
CA PRO A 70 -20.28 23.20 3.33
C PRO A 70 -20.38 22.73 4.79
#